data_AF-A0A812UIC4-F1
#
_entry.id   AF-A0A812UIC4-F1
#
_cell.length_a   1.000
_cell.length_b   1.000
_cell.length_c   1.000
_cell.angle_alpha   90.00
_cell.angle_beta   90.00
_cell.angle_gamma   90.00
#
_symmetry.space_group_name_H-M   'P 1'
#
loop_
_entity.id
_entity.type
_entity.pdbx_description
1 polymer ?
#
loop_
_entity_poly.entity_id
_entity_poly.type
_entity_poly.pdbx_seq_one_letter_code
_entity_poly.pdbx_strand_id
1 'polypeptide(L)'
;MTRVAGELTTNPFSLPPELECFWLQEPVAERSAEERLQERKLKVWEKPTCSSSYGAISKIRDPDLPMAPVPPAVDDMLAAAKLKVMAEERPDNTFLTTVATKPAIGLVEPLRKSEKDIRTYVQRKREVFLVHMACDNKREEIVRLDAMAKAKEDALAASQQTLDEDAKKFEDYLQERIAKASSATKESEMLAKVKQDKVARIKNLRQQIATVQSETSKLKEVRVESERYKMFLEKITPPEWKEEQRKKKEQRKKERAERWKKERLAPIMEQLAQEEEKLFEKIAQEDAEAEASKKRSKKQRRREDEEELLQRQRERDTRRKRIQKRREEEERKVNAEYVAVSSEEEPELFFKEPQQLMDSFTELEELNLFLIQSSQEAEQQLDEIRNNFEAMKKNMGHKVQQLKDQIRQLEQSIKQEQRRGEEIKQSHAEKASTAIQDKKLTSLAKKVHEVYTRCNLARDQQQPDTLQMLGAIESRIEELIQGLDEAYQQDEDLVMRLEKIKEGDRRERVRENRLKEQSEKQEDRLKQSLQRSQKPVFKKAGKQVMYRSPPLRQERKVVEDTTDDEAHARDHKVFDIYIDRKTGVPHTDAPVEEPRHRRASVRKQERAKCRSE
;
A
#
# COMPACT_ATOMS: atom_id res chain seq x y z
N MET A 1 49.42 3.96 22.01
CA MET A 1 50.02 2.64 22.33
C MET A 1 49.12 1.60 21.69
N THR A 2 49.56 0.67 20.85
CA THR A 2 50.93 0.27 20.44
C THR A 2 50.83 -0.25 19.00
N ARG A 3 51.70 0.18 18.07
CA ARG A 3 51.68 -0.35 16.69
C ARG A 3 52.40 -1.70 16.68
N VAL A 4 51.67 -2.76 16.34
CA VAL A 4 52.23 -4.09 16.06
C VAL A 4 52.92 -4.02 14.71
N ALA A 5 54.24 -4.26 14.68
CA ALA A 5 54.98 -4.43 13.44
C ALA A 5 54.69 -5.82 12.88
N GLY A 6 54.16 -5.87 11.65
CA GLY A 6 54.03 -7.12 10.91
C GLY A 6 55.31 -7.39 10.13
N GLU A 7 55.97 -8.51 10.40
CA GLU A 7 57.08 -9.01 9.59
C GLU A 7 56.55 -9.39 8.20
N LEU A 8 56.85 -8.56 7.20
CA LEU A 8 56.60 -8.89 5.81
C LEU A 8 57.65 -9.90 5.34
N THR A 9 57.19 -11.05 4.90
CA THR A 9 58.02 -12.07 4.25
C THR A 9 58.61 -11.52 2.95
N THR A 10 59.84 -11.02 2.99
CA THR A 10 60.57 -10.57 1.81
C THR A 10 60.85 -11.74 0.88
N ASN A 11 60.52 -11.55 -0.40
CA ASN A 11 60.68 -12.57 -1.43
C ASN A 11 62.18 -12.73 -1.77
N PRO A 12 62.80 -13.93 -1.64
CA PRO A 12 64.21 -14.11 -1.96
C PRO A 12 64.54 -13.95 -3.46
N PHE A 13 63.53 -13.75 -4.32
CA PHE A 13 63.66 -13.47 -5.75
C PHE A 13 63.25 -12.05 -6.16
N SER A 14 62.99 -11.14 -5.22
CA SER A 14 62.92 -9.70 -5.55
C SER A 14 64.31 -9.07 -5.47
N LEU A 15 64.72 -8.33 -6.50
CA LEU A 15 65.94 -7.53 -6.43
C LEU A 15 65.86 -6.53 -5.25
N PRO A 16 66.93 -6.40 -4.44
CA PRO A 16 67.02 -5.37 -3.42
C PRO A 16 66.82 -3.96 -4.01
N PRO A 17 66.31 -2.99 -3.25
CA PRO A 17 66.23 -1.60 -3.69
C PRO A 17 67.60 -1.10 -4.16
N GLU A 18 67.67 -0.36 -5.27
CA GLU A 18 68.93 0.02 -5.94
C GLU A 18 69.97 0.67 -5.02
N LEU A 19 69.51 1.33 -3.95
CA LEU A 19 70.34 1.93 -2.89
C LEU A 19 71.18 0.89 -2.12
N GLU A 20 70.68 -0.33 -1.86
CA GLU A 20 71.43 -1.38 -1.14
C GLU A 20 72.60 -1.93 -1.95
N CYS A 21 72.54 -1.88 -3.28
CA CYS A 21 73.64 -2.28 -4.14
C CYS A 21 74.86 -1.35 -4.00
N PHE A 22 74.65 -0.05 -3.74
CA PHE A 22 75.73 0.92 -3.56
C PHE A 22 76.52 0.70 -2.26
N TRP A 23 75.86 0.37 -1.15
CA TRP A 23 76.53 0.11 0.14
C TRP A 23 77.47 -1.11 0.14
N LEU A 24 77.30 -2.04 -0.82
CA LEU A 24 78.25 -3.14 -1.06
C LEU A 24 79.33 -2.78 -2.09
N GLN A 25 79.09 -1.81 -2.97
CA GLN A 25 80.07 -1.34 -3.95
C GLN A 25 81.07 -0.35 -3.36
N GLU A 26 80.67 0.57 -2.48
CA GLU A 26 81.58 1.53 -1.85
C GLU A 26 82.76 0.87 -1.11
N PRO A 27 82.57 -0.06 -0.14
CA PRO A 27 83.68 -0.69 0.56
C PRO A 27 84.52 -1.63 -0.34
N VAL A 28 83.97 -2.11 -1.46
CA VAL A 28 84.73 -2.89 -2.46
C VAL A 28 85.57 -1.96 -3.34
N ALA A 29 85.04 -0.79 -3.71
CA ALA A 29 85.77 0.25 -4.44
C ALA A 29 86.88 0.86 -3.59
N GLU A 30 86.65 1.07 -2.29
CA GLU A 30 87.66 1.50 -1.31
C GLU A 30 88.79 0.48 -1.19
N ARG A 31 88.50 -0.80 -0.91
CA ARG A 31 89.53 -1.86 -0.87
C ARG A 31 90.32 -1.96 -2.17
N SER A 32 89.64 -1.90 -3.32
CA SER A 32 90.31 -1.90 -4.63
C SER A 32 91.16 -0.64 -4.85
N ALA A 33 90.80 0.51 -4.26
CA ALA A 33 91.63 1.71 -4.29
C ALA A 33 92.84 1.61 -3.36
N GLU A 34 92.68 1.01 -2.17
CA GLU A 34 93.75 0.71 -1.23
C GLU A 34 94.77 -0.29 -1.81
N GLU A 35 94.31 -1.38 -2.43
CA GLU A 35 95.15 -2.34 -3.16
C GLU A 35 95.96 -1.65 -4.26
N ARG A 36 95.32 -0.81 -5.09
CA ARG A 36 96.01 -0.01 -6.12
C ARG A 36 97.01 1.00 -5.52
N LEU A 37 96.79 1.50 -4.31
CA LEU A 37 97.75 2.34 -3.59
C LEU A 37 98.91 1.53 -2.99
N GLN A 38 98.70 0.28 -2.60
CA GLN A 38 99.76 -0.64 -2.19
C GLN A 38 100.60 -1.09 -3.39
N GLU A 39 99.98 -1.50 -4.50
CA GLU A 39 100.67 -1.82 -5.76
C GLU A 39 101.48 -0.66 -6.33
N ARG A 40 101.07 0.59 -6.08
CA ARG A 40 101.84 1.79 -6.43
C ARG A 40 103.14 1.94 -5.64
N LYS A 41 103.23 1.36 -4.44
CA LYS A 41 104.43 1.40 -3.57
C LYS A 41 105.42 0.26 -3.88
N LEU A 42 104.98 -0.82 -4.52
CA LEU A 42 105.84 -1.92 -4.95
C LEU A 42 106.72 -1.52 -6.16
N LYS A 43 107.96 -2.01 -6.19
CA LYS A 43 108.87 -1.81 -7.32
C LYS A 43 108.46 -2.68 -8.50
N VAL A 44 108.94 -2.35 -9.71
CA VAL A 44 108.45 -2.95 -10.96
C VAL A 44 108.55 -4.49 -10.99
N TRP A 45 109.58 -5.08 -10.37
CA TRP A 45 109.77 -6.53 -10.26
C TRP A 45 109.04 -7.20 -9.08
N GLU A 46 108.47 -6.41 -8.16
CA GLU A 46 107.68 -6.88 -7.01
C GLU A 46 106.17 -6.93 -7.34
N LYS A 47 105.74 -6.38 -8.48
CA LYS A 47 104.34 -6.39 -8.90
C LYS A 47 103.96 -7.76 -9.49
N PRO A 48 102.82 -8.35 -9.09
CA PRO A 48 102.34 -9.55 -9.75
C PRO A 48 102.06 -9.27 -11.22
N THR A 49 102.38 -10.22 -12.10
CA THR A 49 101.92 -10.16 -13.49
C THR A 49 100.46 -10.60 -13.54
N CYS A 50 99.72 -10.19 -14.58
CA CYS A 50 98.30 -10.54 -14.75
C CYS A 50 98.03 -12.07 -14.78
N SER A 51 99.05 -12.87 -15.09
CA SER A 51 98.99 -14.34 -15.06
C SER A 51 99.23 -14.97 -13.67
N SER A 52 99.62 -14.17 -12.67
CA SER A 52 99.88 -14.62 -11.29
C SER A 52 98.81 -14.17 -10.28
N SER A 53 98.01 -13.15 -10.62
CA SER A 53 96.88 -12.70 -9.79
C SER A 53 95.63 -13.56 -9.96
N TYR A 54 95.36 -14.05 -11.17
CA TYR A 54 94.37 -15.10 -11.41
C TYR A 54 95.05 -16.46 -11.23
N GLY A 55 94.74 -17.13 -10.11
CA GLY A 55 95.36 -18.38 -9.69
C GLY A 55 95.25 -19.48 -10.74
N ALA A 56 96.32 -19.67 -11.53
CA ALA A 56 96.47 -20.81 -12.41
C ALA A 56 96.67 -22.08 -11.56
N ILE A 57 95.82 -23.08 -11.76
CA ILE A 57 95.88 -24.37 -11.04
C ILE A 57 97.08 -25.17 -11.57
N SER A 58 98.27 -24.90 -11.04
CA SER A 58 99.46 -25.71 -11.24
C SER A 58 99.36 -27.00 -10.43
N LYS A 59 99.44 -28.15 -11.09
CA LYS A 59 99.58 -29.44 -10.41
C LYS A 59 100.92 -29.48 -9.69
N ILE A 60 100.87 -29.57 -8.35
CA ILE A 60 102.02 -29.86 -7.48
C ILE A 60 102.70 -31.13 -8.02
N ARG A 61 104.01 -31.10 -8.22
CA ARG A 61 104.81 -32.30 -8.48
C ARG A 61 105.56 -32.70 -7.21
N ASP A 62 106.01 -33.95 -7.15
CA ASP A 62 106.69 -34.51 -5.97
C ASP A 62 107.90 -33.71 -5.42
N PRO A 63 108.72 -32.96 -6.20
CA PRO A 63 109.79 -32.14 -5.64
C PRO A 63 109.31 -30.80 -5.04
N ASP A 64 108.04 -30.41 -5.23
CA ASP A 64 107.45 -29.20 -4.66
C ASP A 64 106.90 -29.42 -3.24
N LEU A 65 106.82 -30.69 -2.79
CA LEU A 65 106.56 -31.04 -1.40
C LEU A 65 107.84 -30.79 -0.58
N PRO A 66 107.77 -30.06 0.55
CA PRO A 66 108.92 -29.91 1.43
C PRO A 66 109.29 -31.28 2.00
N MET A 67 110.40 -31.85 1.54
CA MET A 67 110.92 -33.10 2.09
C MET A 67 111.24 -32.83 3.57
N ALA A 68 110.41 -33.36 4.45
CA ALA A 68 110.45 -33.05 5.88
C ALA A 68 111.87 -33.24 6.41
N PRO A 69 112.41 -32.29 7.21
CA PRO A 69 113.72 -32.45 7.80
C PRO A 69 113.71 -33.74 8.60
N VAL A 70 114.65 -34.62 8.21
CA VAL A 70 114.86 -35.94 8.78
C VAL A 70 114.86 -35.82 10.32
N PRO A 71 113.85 -36.37 11.04
CA PRO A 71 113.66 -36.06 12.45
C PRO A 71 114.88 -36.50 13.28
N PRO A 72 115.29 -35.76 14.33
CA PRO A 72 116.44 -36.17 15.16
C PRO A 72 116.26 -37.57 15.78
N ALA A 73 115.02 -38.02 15.93
CA ALA A 73 114.69 -39.39 16.31
C ALA A 73 115.27 -40.47 15.39
N VAL A 74 115.55 -40.21 14.11
CA VAL A 74 116.24 -41.20 13.27
C VAL A 74 117.74 -41.27 13.53
N ASP A 75 118.38 -40.20 14.01
CA ASP A 75 119.78 -40.26 14.45
C ASP A 75 119.88 -41.04 15.78
N ASP A 76 118.90 -40.87 16.67
CA ASP A 76 118.75 -41.69 17.89
C ASP A 76 118.43 -43.16 17.57
N MET A 77 117.53 -43.43 16.60
CA MET A 77 117.27 -44.80 16.12
C MET A 77 118.46 -45.40 15.38
N LEU A 78 119.24 -44.59 14.65
CA LEU A 78 120.49 -45.03 14.02
C LEU A 78 121.52 -45.39 15.09
N ALA A 79 121.66 -44.57 16.14
CA ALA A 79 122.52 -44.87 17.27
C ALA A 79 122.07 -46.15 17.99
N ALA A 80 120.77 -46.32 18.25
CA ALA A 80 120.22 -47.53 18.88
C ALA A 80 120.35 -48.79 18.00
N ALA A 81 120.20 -48.66 16.68
CA ALA A 81 120.40 -49.75 15.73
C ALA A 81 121.89 -50.13 15.63
N LYS A 82 122.80 -49.15 15.54
CA LYS A 82 124.25 -49.36 15.66
C LYS A 82 124.60 -50.09 16.95
N LEU A 83 124.02 -49.68 18.08
CA LEU A 83 124.28 -50.28 19.39
C LEU A 83 123.74 -51.72 19.50
N LYS A 84 122.62 -52.05 18.86
CA LYS A 84 122.13 -53.44 18.75
C LYS A 84 123.03 -54.32 17.86
N VAL A 85 123.38 -53.86 16.67
CA VAL A 85 124.24 -54.63 15.74
C VAL A 85 125.63 -54.87 16.36
N MET A 86 126.21 -53.85 17.00
CA MET A 86 127.49 -53.96 17.73
C MET A 86 127.38 -54.84 19.00
N ALA A 87 126.18 -55.09 19.53
CA ALA A 87 125.97 -55.97 20.68
C ALA A 87 125.75 -57.45 20.28
N GLU A 88 125.23 -57.70 19.07
CA GLU A 88 125.02 -59.05 18.54
C GLU A 88 126.30 -59.65 17.94
N GLU A 89 127.16 -58.85 17.28
CA GLU A 89 128.50 -59.29 16.82
C GLU A 89 129.57 -59.17 17.94
N ARG A 90 129.52 -60.03 18.96
CA ARG A 90 130.70 -60.28 19.82
C ARG A 90 131.74 -61.08 19.01
N PRO A 91 132.96 -60.57 18.77
CA PRO A 91 134.00 -61.35 18.11
C PRO A 91 134.51 -62.44 19.06
N ASP A 92 134.23 -63.70 18.71
CA ASP A 92 134.78 -64.87 19.38
C ASP A 92 136.32 -64.84 19.31
N ASN A 93 136.97 -64.62 20.46
CA ASN A 93 138.44 -64.57 20.61
C ASN A 93 139.16 -65.92 20.36
N THR A 94 138.45 -66.88 19.78
CA THR A 94 138.82 -68.29 19.60
C THR A 94 139.70 -68.52 18.35
N PHE A 95 139.86 -67.53 17.47
CA PHE A 95 140.70 -67.65 16.27
C PHE A 95 142.21 -67.60 16.57
N LEU A 96 142.64 -66.85 17.58
CA LEU A 96 144.08 -66.73 17.89
C LEU A 96 144.65 -67.99 18.58
N THR A 97 143.79 -68.76 19.26
CA THR A 97 144.16 -69.93 20.07
C THR A 97 144.00 -71.26 19.34
N THR A 98 143.16 -71.34 18.30
CA THR A 98 142.92 -72.59 17.55
C THR A 98 143.98 -72.92 16.50
N VAL A 99 144.77 -71.94 16.06
CA VAL A 99 145.84 -72.14 15.05
C VAL A 99 147.09 -72.83 15.64
N ALA A 100 147.23 -72.91 16.96
CA ALA A 100 148.47 -73.33 17.61
C ALA A 100 148.64 -74.85 17.87
N THR A 101 147.57 -75.66 17.84
CA THR A 101 147.58 -76.98 18.52
C THR A 101 146.90 -78.16 17.82
N LYS A 102 146.73 -78.15 16.48
CA LYS A 102 146.34 -79.36 15.71
C LYS A 102 146.80 -79.32 14.23
N PRO A 103 147.72 -80.20 13.80
CA PRO A 103 148.10 -80.32 12.39
C PRO A 103 147.27 -81.39 11.66
N ALA A 104 146.61 -81.01 10.56
CA ALA A 104 146.05 -81.94 9.59
C ALA A 104 146.83 -81.82 8.27
N ILE A 105 147.67 -82.83 8.05
CA ILE A 105 148.63 -83.02 6.96
C ILE A 105 147.98 -82.78 5.58
N GLY A 106 148.54 -81.87 4.76
CA GLY A 106 147.90 -81.54 3.48
C GLY A 106 148.61 -80.60 2.49
N LEU A 107 149.83 -80.08 2.74
CA LEU A 107 150.72 -79.58 1.67
C LEU A 107 152.18 -79.46 2.15
N VAL A 108 153.09 -80.19 1.48
CA VAL A 108 154.51 -80.44 1.84
C VAL A 108 155.28 -80.64 0.52
N GLU A 109 156.48 -80.12 0.27
CA GLU A 109 157.33 -79.07 0.88
C GLU A 109 157.66 -78.07 -0.29
N PRO A 110 158.57 -77.07 -0.23
CA PRO A 110 159.51 -76.72 0.85
C PRO A 110 159.55 -75.24 1.23
N LEU A 111 159.22 -74.93 2.50
CA LEU A 111 159.73 -73.73 3.16
C LEU A 111 160.96 -74.09 3.99
N ARG A 112 162.08 -74.36 3.31
CA ARG A 112 163.41 -74.37 3.91
C ARG A 112 164.29 -73.30 3.27
N LYS A 113 164.51 -72.23 4.06
CA LYS A 113 165.53 -71.18 3.92
C LYS A 113 165.38 -70.19 2.75
N SER A 114 164.72 -69.06 3.03
CA SER A 114 165.36 -67.73 2.94
C SER A 114 164.45 -66.65 3.55
N GLU A 115 165.05 -65.65 4.21
CA GLU A 115 164.33 -64.50 4.74
C GLU A 115 163.92 -63.56 3.59
N LYS A 116 162.61 -63.27 3.47
CA LYS A 116 161.93 -62.16 2.75
C LYS A 116 160.42 -62.44 2.83
N ASP A 117 159.51 -61.49 3.05
CA ASP A 117 159.61 -60.10 3.46
C ASP A 117 158.31 -59.80 4.25
N ILE A 118 158.43 -59.35 5.51
CA ILE A 118 157.31 -59.06 6.44
C ILE A 118 156.27 -58.14 5.77
N ARG A 119 156.75 -57.25 4.88
CA ARG A 119 155.94 -56.32 4.09
C ARG A 119 154.78 -57.00 3.35
N THR A 120 154.99 -58.18 2.78
CA THR A 120 153.96 -58.91 1.99
C THR A 120 152.84 -59.48 2.87
N TYR A 121 153.18 -59.99 4.05
CA TYR A 121 152.19 -60.45 5.05
C TYR A 121 151.36 -59.29 5.58
N VAL A 122 152.04 -58.19 5.94
CA VAL A 122 151.39 -56.93 6.38
C VAL A 122 150.47 -56.39 5.28
N GLN A 123 150.87 -56.47 4.01
CA GLN A 123 150.04 -56.01 2.90
C GLN A 123 148.77 -56.86 2.72
N ARG A 124 148.86 -58.21 2.72
CA ARG A 124 147.66 -59.08 2.69
C ARG A 124 146.73 -58.85 3.90
N LYS A 125 147.30 -58.62 5.09
CA LYS A 125 146.50 -58.27 6.29
C LYS A 125 145.79 -56.92 6.14
N ARG A 126 146.43 -55.92 5.50
CA ARG A 126 145.79 -54.63 5.17
C ARG A 126 144.69 -54.79 4.11
N GLU A 127 144.91 -55.61 3.09
CA GLU A 127 143.89 -55.89 2.05
C GLU A 127 142.64 -56.53 2.67
N VAL A 128 142.81 -57.56 3.53
CA VAL A 128 141.70 -58.17 4.28
C VAL A 128 141.01 -57.17 5.20
N PHE A 129 141.76 -56.32 5.91
CA PHE A 129 141.17 -55.28 6.77
C PHE A 129 140.39 -54.22 5.98
N LEU A 130 140.88 -53.79 4.82
CA LEU A 130 140.18 -52.84 3.96
C LEU A 130 138.88 -53.43 3.39
N VAL A 131 138.88 -54.72 3.02
CA VAL A 131 137.65 -55.41 2.60
C VAL A 131 136.67 -55.55 3.76
N HIS A 132 137.12 -55.90 4.97
CA HIS A 132 136.29 -55.97 6.16
C HIS A 132 135.65 -54.61 6.46
N MET A 133 136.47 -53.55 6.59
CA MET A 133 136.02 -52.17 6.78
C MET A 133 135.04 -51.71 5.68
N ALA A 134 135.24 -52.12 4.42
CA ALA A 134 134.31 -51.83 3.33
C ALA A 134 132.99 -52.61 3.43
N CYS A 135 133.01 -53.83 3.96
CA CYS A 135 131.80 -54.59 4.29
C CYS A 135 131.07 -53.98 5.49
N ASP A 136 131.79 -53.54 6.52
CA ASP A 136 131.20 -52.94 7.72
C ASP A 136 130.59 -51.57 7.40
N ASN A 137 131.29 -50.72 6.63
CA ASN A 137 130.72 -49.48 6.09
C ASN A 137 129.45 -49.73 5.25
N LYS A 138 129.40 -50.81 4.46
CA LYS A 138 128.19 -51.20 3.72
C LYS A 138 127.08 -51.72 4.63
N ARG A 139 127.39 -52.48 5.68
CA ARG A 139 126.43 -52.94 6.69
C ARG A 139 125.83 -51.75 7.45
N GLU A 140 126.66 -50.80 7.89
CA GLU A 140 126.20 -49.55 8.51
C GLU A 140 125.31 -48.73 7.57
N GLU A 141 125.67 -48.62 6.29
CA GLU A 141 124.87 -47.90 5.29
C GLU A 141 123.55 -48.60 4.98
N ILE A 142 123.51 -49.94 4.93
CA ILE A 142 122.27 -50.71 4.79
C ILE A 142 121.36 -50.44 6.00
N VAL A 143 121.88 -50.53 7.23
CA VAL A 143 121.11 -50.23 8.45
C VAL A 143 120.62 -48.78 8.47
N ARG A 144 121.41 -47.82 7.95
CA ARG A 144 121.00 -46.42 7.79
C ARG A 144 119.84 -46.25 6.81
N LEU A 145 119.92 -46.94 5.67
CA LEU A 145 118.86 -46.92 4.65
C LEU A 145 117.59 -47.62 5.13
N ASP A 146 117.70 -48.75 5.84
CA ASP A 146 116.56 -49.46 6.44
C ASP A 146 115.88 -48.64 7.54
N ALA A 147 116.66 -47.94 8.38
CA ALA A 147 116.11 -47.01 9.38
C ALA A 147 115.40 -45.81 8.72
N MET A 148 115.98 -45.26 7.65
CA MET A 148 115.36 -44.18 6.87
C MET A 148 114.11 -44.64 6.11
N ALA A 149 114.07 -45.89 5.65
CA ALA A 149 112.91 -46.49 5.00
C ALA A 149 111.76 -46.67 6.01
N LYS A 150 112.02 -47.28 7.17
CA LYS A 150 111.02 -47.44 8.24
C LYS A 150 110.47 -46.11 8.73
N ALA A 151 111.32 -45.12 8.96
CA ALA A 151 110.86 -43.78 9.36
C ALA A 151 109.95 -43.11 8.30
N LYS A 152 110.16 -43.41 7.01
CA LYS A 152 109.25 -42.97 5.93
C LYS A 152 107.96 -43.78 5.90
N GLU A 153 108.01 -45.10 6.12
CA GLU A 153 106.83 -45.96 6.21
C GLU A 153 105.94 -45.56 7.40
N ASP A 154 106.53 -45.32 8.57
CA ASP A 154 105.84 -44.84 9.77
C ASP A 154 105.20 -43.45 9.55
N ALA A 155 105.93 -42.53 8.91
CA ALA A 155 105.40 -41.21 8.56
C ALA A 155 104.27 -41.27 7.51
N LEU A 156 104.37 -42.16 6.52
CA LEU A 156 103.31 -42.42 5.56
C LEU A 156 102.08 -43.05 6.21
N ALA A 157 102.27 -44.01 7.12
CA ALA A 157 101.19 -44.63 7.88
C ALA A 157 100.46 -43.63 8.78
N ALA A 158 101.20 -42.74 9.47
CA ALA A 158 100.61 -41.65 10.24
C ALA A 158 99.82 -40.66 9.35
N SER A 159 100.38 -40.27 8.20
CA SER A 159 99.70 -39.43 7.22
C SER A 159 98.41 -40.09 6.70
N GLN A 160 98.47 -41.38 6.36
CA GLN A 160 97.29 -42.15 5.94
C GLN A 160 96.22 -42.18 7.04
N GLN A 161 96.60 -42.42 8.30
CA GLN A 161 95.65 -42.39 9.43
C GLN A 161 94.98 -41.01 9.57
N THR A 162 95.72 -39.90 9.43
CA THR A 162 95.11 -38.57 9.48
C THR A 162 94.14 -38.32 8.33
N LEU A 163 94.42 -38.84 7.12
CA LEU A 163 93.52 -38.76 5.98
C LEU A 163 92.26 -39.64 6.17
N ASP A 164 92.41 -40.84 6.73
CA ASP A 164 91.29 -41.74 7.05
C ASP A 164 90.39 -41.15 8.16
N GLU A 165 90.98 -40.45 9.13
CA GLU A 165 90.23 -39.69 10.15
C GLU A 165 89.49 -38.50 9.55
N ASP A 166 90.12 -37.72 8.68
CA ASP A 166 89.47 -36.58 8.03
C ASP A 166 88.38 -37.04 7.06
N ALA A 167 88.57 -38.15 6.34
CA ALA A 167 87.53 -38.78 5.53
C ALA A 167 86.30 -39.15 6.38
N LYS A 168 86.49 -39.76 7.56
CA LYS A 168 85.39 -40.03 8.50
C LYS A 168 84.71 -38.76 8.98
N LYS A 169 85.46 -37.72 9.36
CA LYS A 169 84.90 -36.41 9.74
C LYS A 169 84.06 -35.79 8.62
N PHE A 170 84.47 -35.95 7.35
CA PHE A 170 83.69 -35.51 6.19
C PHE A 170 82.43 -36.36 5.98
N GLU A 171 82.50 -37.68 6.12
CA GLU A 171 81.32 -38.55 6.05
C GLU A 171 80.31 -38.23 7.15
N ASP A 172 80.77 -38.07 8.41
CA ASP A 172 79.94 -37.67 9.55
C ASP A 172 79.30 -36.30 9.32
N TYR A 173 80.07 -35.31 8.81
CA TYR A 173 79.54 -33.99 8.48
C TYR A 173 78.48 -34.03 7.37
N LEU A 174 78.69 -34.86 6.33
CA LEU A 174 77.69 -35.06 5.27
C LEU A 174 76.44 -35.75 5.81
N GLN A 175 76.58 -36.78 6.64
CA GLN A 175 75.46 -37.46 7.29
C GLN A 175 74.68 -36.51 8.20
N GLU A 176 75.37 -35.72 9.03
CA GLU A 176 74.73 -34.73 9.92
C GLU A 176 74.00 -33.65 9.11
N ARG A 177 74.60 -33.17 8.01
CA ARG A 177 73.96 -32.18 7.12
C ARG A 177 72.77 -32.73 6.36
N ILE A 178 72.83 -33.97 5.87
CA ILE A 178 71.72 -34.67 5.24
C ILE A 178 70.61 -34.93 6.27
N ALA A 179 70.95 -35.33 7.49
CA ALA A 179 70.00 -35.49 8.59
C ALA A 179 69.28 -34.17 8.90
N LYS A 180 70.03 -33.07 9.09
CA LYS A 180 69.48 -31.70 9.31
C LYS A 180 68.60 -31.22 8.16
N ALA A 181 68.99 -31.48 6.91
CA ALA A 181 68.17 -31.17 5.74
C ALA A 181 66.87 -32.01 5.74
N SER A 182 66.95 -33.30 6.07
CA SER A 182 65.79 -34.18 6.14
C SER A 182 64.83 -33.83 7.29
N SER A 183 65.35 -33.38 8.44
CA SER A 183 64.52 -32.93 9.56
C SER A 183 63.83 -31.60 9.22
N ALA A 184 64.54 -30.65 8.62
CA ALA A 184 63.96 -29.40 8.13
C ALA A 184 62.85 -29.63 7.09
N THR A 185 63.02 -30.58 6.17
CA THR A 185 61.96 -30.97 5.22
C THR A 185 60.75 -31.58 5.94
N LYS A 186 60.97 -32.50 6.89
CA LYS A 186 59.88 -33.10 7.69
C LYS A 186 59.12 -32.05 8.50
N GLU A 187 59.83 -31.10 9.13
CA GLU A 187 59.22 -29.98 9.86
C GLU A 187 58.39 -29.08 8.94
N SER A 188 58.93 -28.75 7.76
CA SER A 188 58.20 -27.99 6.73
C SER A 188 56.93 -28.70 6.26
N GLU A 189 57.00 -30.02 6.00
CA GLU A 189 55.83 -30.84 5.66
C GLU A 189 54.79 -30.89 6.79
N MET A 190 55.22 -31.01 8.05
CA MET A 190 54.33 -31.00 9.21
C MET A 190 53.64 -29.65 9.38
N LEU A 191 54.36 -28.55 9.21
CA LEU A 191 53.79 -27.20 9.21
C LEU A 191 52.83 -26.99 8.03
N ALA A 192 53.13 -27.54 6.86
CA ALA A 192 52.24 -27.52 5.69
C ALA A 192 50.94 -28.31 5.93
N LYS A 193 51.01 -29.49 6.55
CA LYS A 193 49.83 -30.26 6.98
C LYS A 193 48.97 -29.47 7.96
N VAL A 194 49.55 -28.91 9.02
CA VAL A 194 48.84 -28.07 10.00
C VAL A 194 48.20 -26.83 9.33
N LYS A 195 48.85 -26.23 8.33
CA LYS A 195 48.27 -25.15 7.51
C LYS A 195 47.08 -25.65 6.69
N GLN A 196 47.18 -26.81 6.05
CA GLN A 196 46.10 -27.43 5.27
C GLN A 196 44.88 -27.74 6.14
N ASP A 197 45.08 -28.31 7.34
CA ASP A 197 44.02 -28.59 8.31
C ASP A 197 43.32 -27.31 8.78
N LYS A 198 44.09 -26.25 9.08
CA LYS A 198 43.53 -24.93 9.41
C LYS A 198 42.72 -24.35 8.25
N VAL A 199 43.17 -24.48 7.01
CA VAL A 199 42.43 -24.05 5.80
C VAL A 199 41.14 -24.86 5.62
N ALA A 200 41.18 -26.18 5.83
CA ALA A 200 39.99 -27.04 5.80
C ALA A 200 38.97 -26.64 6.88
N ARG A 201 39.43 -26.38 8.11
CA ARG A 201 38.58 -25.86 9.20
C ARG A 201 37.98 -24.49 8.88
N ILE A 202 38.74 -23.58 8.27
CA ILE A 202 38.22 -22.28 7.79
C ILE A 202 37.14 -22.47 6.72
N LYS A 203 37.32 -23.40 5.77
CA LYS A 203 36.29 -23.71 4.77
C LYS A 203 35.00 -24.24 5.41
N ASN A 204 35.11 -25.18 6.36
CA ASN A 204 33.95 -25.71 7.09
C ASN A 204 33.24 -24.61 7.89
N LEU A 205 33.97 -23.77 8.65
CA LEU A 205 33.38 -22.64 9.38
C LEU A 205 32.71 -21.62 8.44
N ARG A 206 33.28 -21.34 7.26
CA ARG A 206 32.62 -20.49 6.25
C ARG A 206 31.32 -21.10 5.72
N GLN A 207 31.27 -22.41 5.53
CA GLN A 207 30.05 -23.12 5.13
C GLN A 207 28.99 -23.04 6.25
N GLN A 208 29.36 -23.26 7.51
CA GLN A 208 28.45 -23.12 8.65
C GLN A 208 27.90 -21.69 8.77
N ILE A 209 28.76 -20.66 8.60
CA ILE A 209 28.33 -19.25 8.57
C ILE A 209 27.33 -19.02 7.44
N ALA A 210 27.55 -19.55 6.24
CA ALA A 210 26.62 -19.42 5.12
C ALA A 210 25.27 -20.12 5.40
N THR A 211 25.28 -21.31 6.01
CA THR A 211 24.06 -22.01 6.45
C THR A 211 23.27 -21.15 7.44
N VAL A 212 23.91 -20.70 8.53
CA VAL A 212 23.28 -19.87 9.57
C VAL A 212 22.79 -18.53 9.00
N GLN A 213 23.52 -17.93 8.04
CA GLN A 213 23.07 -16.72 7.34
C GLN A 213 21.81 -16.99 6.50
N SER A 214 21.74 -18.13 5.80
CA SER A 214 20.55 -18.51 5.02
C SER A 214 19.33 -18.79 5.91
N GLU A 215 19.54 -19.45 7.05
CA GLU A 215 18.51 -19.69 8.07
C GLU A 215 18.05 -18.38 8.70
N THR A 216 18.98 -17.50 9.04
CA THR A 216 18.69 -16.15 9.56
C THR A 216 17.87 -15.33 8.57
N SER A 217 18.14 -15.43 7.27
CA SER A 217 17.35 -14.73 6.24
C SER A 217 15.93 -15.29 6.13
N LYS A 218 15.76 -16.62 6.07
CA LYS A 218 14.44 -17.28 6.09
C LYS A 218 13.64 -16.92 7.34
N LEU A 219 14.27 -16.94 8.52
CA LEU A 219 13.62 -16.57 9.78
C LEU A 219 13.26 -15.07 9.85
N LYS A 220 14.03 -14.19 9.21
CA LYS A 220 13.67 -12.77 9.05
C LYS A 220 12.46 -12.58 8.14
N GLU A 221 12.39 -13.30 7.02
CA GLU A 221 11.25 -13.28 6.11
C GLU A 221 9.98 -13.77 6.82
N VAL A 222 10.03 -14.96 7.44
CA VAL A 222 8.93 -15.51 8.26
C VAL A 222 8.55 -14.57 9.41
N ARG A 223 9.51 -13.87 10.04
CA ARG A 223 9.20 -12.86 11.07
C ARG A 223 8.44 -11.67 10.49
N VAL A 224 8.82 -11.15 9.33
CA VAL A 224 8.14 -10.02 8.67
C VAL A 224 6.73 -10.42 8.23
N GLU A 225 6.54 -11.63 7.73
CA GLU A 225 5.20 -12.18 7.42
C GLU A 225 4.37 -12.34 8.69
N SER A 226 4.93 -12.94 9.75
CA SER A 226 4.26 -13.10 11.05
C SER A 226 3.91 -11.75 11.69
N GLU A 227 4.73 -10.72 11.50
CA GLU A 227 4.49 -9.36 11.98
C GLU A 227 3.34 -8.69 11.19
N ARG A 228 3.25 -8.91 9.87
CA ARG A 228 2.09 -8.50 9.06
C ARG A 228 0.80 -9.22 9.51
N TYR A 229 0.87 -10.53 9.76
CA TYR A 229 -0.28 -11.29 10.29
C TYR A 229 -0.67 -10.81 11.69
N LYS A 230 0.28 -10.54 12.59
CA LYS A 230 0.03 -9.95 13.91
C LYS A 230 -0.68 -8.59 13.77
N MET A 231 -0.18 -7.68 12.95
CA MET A 231 -0.82 -6.38 12.71
C MET A 231 -2.24 -6.50 12.12
N PHE A 232 -2.49 -7.52 11.29
CA PHE A 232 -3.81 -7.79 10.71
C PHE A 232 -4.78 -8.35 11.76
N LEU A 233 -4.37 -9.37 12.52
CA LEU A 233 -5.15 -9.92 13.63
C LEU A 233 -5.42 -8.85 14.70
N GLU A 234 -4.44 -8.01 15.03
CA GLU A 234 -4.62 -6.86 15.92
C GLU A 234 -5.65 -5.86 15.39
N LYS A 235 -5.77 -5.65 14.08
CA LYS A 235 -6.81 -4.77 13.50
C LYS A 235 -8.21 -5.36 13.63
N ILE A 236 -8.37 -6.65 13.33
CA ILE A 236 -9.68 -7.33 13.35
C ILE A 236 -10.14 -7.64 14.78
N THR A 237 -9.20 -7.89 15.71
CA THR A 237 -9.53 -8.16 17.12
C THR A 237 -10.43 -7.07 17.73
N PRO A 238 -11.62 -7.41 18.26
CA PRO A 238 -12.57 -6.44 18.78
C PRO A 238 -11.98 -5.49 19.85
N PRO A 239 -12.32 -4.19 19.82
CA PRO A 239 -11.76 -3.22 20.76
C PRO A 239 -12.18 -3.50 22.21
N GLU A 240 -13.40 -3.98 22.44
CA GLU A 240 -13.93 -4.34 23.76
C GLU A 240 -13.05 -5.39 24.45
N TRP A 241 -12.71 -6.46 23.73
CA TRP A 241 -11.83 -7.51 24.23
C TRP A 241 -10.39 -7.00 24.49
N LYS A 242 -9.86 -6.08 23.67
CA LYS A 242 -8.57 -5.42 23.95
C LYS A 242 -8.62 -4.63 25.26
N GLU A 243 -9.73 -3.94 25.53
CA GLU A 243 -9.91 -3.22 26.78
C GLU A 243 -10.04 -4.15 27.99
N GLU A 244 -10.72 -5.29 27.85
CA GLU A 244 -10.74 -6.32 28.89
C GLU A 244 -9.34 -6.87 29.18
N GLN A 245 -8.55 -7.18 28.14
CA GLN A 245 -7.18 -7.65 28.32
C GLN A 245 -6.29 -6.57 28.95
N ARG A 246 -6.47 -5.29 28.60
CA ARG A 246 -5.82 -4.16 29.28
C ARG A 246 -6.20 -4.11 30.76
N LYS A 247 -7.51 -4.21 31.09
CA LYS A 247 -8.01 -4.26 32.48
C LYS A 247 -7.43 -5.45 33.25
N LYS A 248 -7.40 -6.66 32.66
CA LYS A 248 -6.79 -7.87 33.25
C LYS A 248 -5.27 -7.71 33.46
N LYS A 249 -4.55 -7.04 32.54
CA LYS A 249 -3.11 -6.73 32.68
C LYS A 249 -2.86 -5.69 33.77
N GLU A 250 -3.72 -4.67 33.90
CA GLU A 250 -3.67 -3.69 34.98
C GLU A 250 -4.00 -4.30 36.34
N GLN A 251 -4.99 -5.20 36.43
CA GLN A 251 -5.30 -5.96 37.65
C GLN A 251 -4.10 -6.82 38.08
N ARG A 252 -3.54 -7.65 37.18
CA ARG A 252 -2.30 -8.41 37.44
C ARG A 252 -1.15 -7.52 37.90
N LYS A 253 -0.99 -6.32 37.32
CA LYS A 253 0.03 -5.34 37.72
C LYS A 253 -0.24 -4.78 39.12
N LYS A 254 -1.49 -4.45 39.46
CA LYS A 254 -1.90 -3.99 40.81
C LYS A 254 -1.69 -5.08 41.84
N GLU A 255 -2.13 -6.31 41.58
CA GLU A 255 -1.90 -7.46 42.46
C GLU A 255 -0.42 -7.72 42.71
N ARG A 256 0.42 -7.66 41.66
CA ARG A 256 1.88 -7.82 41.81
C ARG A 256 2.49 -6.71 42.65
N ALA A 257 2.05 -5.46 42.45
CA ALA A 257 2.47 -4.32 43.26
C ALA A 257 2.05 -4.50 44.73
N GLU A 258 0.83 -4.96 44.98
CA GLU A 258 0.34 -5.25 46.33
C GLU A 258 1.08 -6.41 46.99
N ARG A 259 1.36 -7.50 46.28
CA ARG A 259 2.14 -8.64 46.81
C ARG A 259 3.53 -8.18 47.20
N TRP A 260 4.24 -7.47 46.32
CA TRP A 260 5.57 -6.93 46.61
C TRP A 260 5.55 -5.97 47.81
N LYS A 261 4.55 -5.08 47.90
CA LYS A 261 4.37 -4.18 49.05
C LYS A 261 4.10 -4.95 50.34
N LYS A 262 3.22 -5.96 50.31
CA LYS A 262 2.90 -6.82 51.46
C LYS A 262 4.12 -7.61 51.94
N GLU A 263 4.89 -8.20 51.03
CA GLU A 263 6.14 -8.90 51.33
C GLU A 263 7.20 -7.98 51.96
N ARG A 264 7.34 -6.75 51.45
CA ARG A 264 8.28 -5.75 52.00
C ARG A 264 7.82 -5.14 53.32
N LEU A 265 6.51 -4.92 53.50
CA LEU A 265 5.95 -4.37 54.73
C LEU A 265 5.80 -5.40 55.85
N ALA A 266 5.60 -6.69 55.55
CA ALA A 266 5.41 -7.74 56.56
C ALA A 266 6.46 -7.71 57.71
N PRO A 267 7.78 -7.74 57.45
CA PRO A 267 8.77 -7.71 58.54
C PRO A 267 8.79 -6.37 59.29
N ILE A 268 8.50 -5.26 58.61
CA ILE A 268 8.43 -3.93 59.24
C ILE A 268 7.20 -3.83 60.16
N MET A 269 6.07 -4.36 59.71
CA MET A 269 4.81 -4.43 60.45
C MET A 269 4.93 -5.35 61.67
N GLU A 270 5.62 -6.48 61.54
CA GLU A 270 5.91 -7.39 62.66
C GLU A 270 6.78 -6.72 63.72
N GLN A 271 7.83 -6.00 63.31
CA GLN A 271 8.68 -5.21 64.23
C GLN A 271 7.87 -4.13 64.95
N LEU A 272 7.01 -3.39 64.24
CA LEU A 272 6.15 -2.37 64.84
C LEU A 272 5.11 -2.97 65.80
N ALA A 273 4.51 -4.12 65.47
CA ALA A 273 3.58 -4.82 66.37
C ALA A 273 4.26 -5.27 67.67
N GLN A 274 5.50 -5.79 67.59
CA GLN A 274 6.29 -6.12 68.78
C GLN A 274 6.68 -4.87 69.60
N GLU A 275 6.85 -3.70 68.97
CA GLU A 275 7.04 -2.43 69.69
C GLU A 275 5.74 -1.97 70.40
N GLU A 276 4.57 -2.14 69.77
CA GLU A 276 3.27 -1.83 70.38
C GLU A 276 2.94 -2.75 71.55
N GLU A 277 3.23 -4.05 71.44
CA GLU A 277 3.06 -5.02 72.52
C GLU A 277 3.97 -4.66 73.71
N LYS A 278 5.26 -4.39 73.47
CA LYS A 278 6.20 -3.91 74.51
C LYS A 278 5.78 -2.56 75.10
N LEU A 279 5.14 -1.69 74.32
CA LEU A 279 4.57 -0.43 74.85
C LEU A 279 3.38 -0.73 75.76
N PHE A 280 2.52 -1.69 75.39
CA PHE A 280 1.37 -2.09 76.18
C PHE A 280 1.79 -2.76 77.51
N GLU A 281 2.77 -3.67 77.47
CA GLU A 281 3.39 -4.26 78.67
C GLU A 281 3.97 -3.18 79.59
N LYS A 282 4.72 -2.21 79.04
CA LYS A 282 5.25 -1.08 79.82
C LYS A 282 4.16 -0.21 80.42
N ILE A 283 3.08 0.06 79.68
CA ILE A 283 1.92 0.79 80.21
C ILE A 283 1.26 0.02 81.36
N ALA A 284 1.12 -1.30 81.23
CA ALA A 284 0.59 -2.16 82.30
C ALA A 284 1.52 -2.24 83.52
N GLN A 285 2.84 -2.23 83.33
CA GLN A 285 3.84 -2.14 84.40
C GLN A 285 3.77 -0.77 85.09
N GLU A 286 3.75 0.34 84.34
CA GLU A 286 3.57 1.70 84.85
C GLU A 286 2.26 1.83 85.65
N ASP A 287 1.16 1.19 85.20
CA ASP A 287 -0.13 1.17 85.89
C ASP A 287 -0.08 0.35 87.18
N ALA A 288 0.60 -0.81 87.19
CA ALA A 288 0.82 -1.61 88.38
C ALA A 288 1.71 -0.89 89.42
N GLU A 289 2.75 -0.19 88.98
CA GLU A 289 3.62 0.64 89.84
C GLU A 289 2.88 1.88 90.37
N ALA A 290 2.01 2.50 89.57
CA ALA A 290 1.13 3.58 90.02
C ALA A 290 0.11 3.09 91.07
N GLU A 291 -0.45 1.89 90.91
CA GLU A 291 -1.30 1.23 91.91
C GLU A 291 -0.51 0.91 93.20
N ALA A 292 0.72 0.40 93.08
CA ALA A 292 1.56 0.04 94.22
C ALA A 292 2.05 1.26 95.02
N SER A 293 2.39 2.36 94.33
CA SER A 293 2.80 3.62 94.98
C SER A 293 1.63 4.30 95.70
N LYS A 294 0.43 4.34 95.10
CA LYS A 294 -0.81 4.80 95.76
C LYS A 294 -1.13 4.06 97.07
N LYS A 295 -0.76 2.78 97.18
CA LYS A 295 -0.93 1.98 98.41
C LYS A 295 0.09 2.31 99.50
N ARG A 296 1.22 2.97 99.19
CA ARG A 296 2.26 3.38 100.15
C ARG A 296 2.07 4.81 100.69
N SER A 297 1.51 5.73 99.91
CA SER A 297 1.34 7.14 100.29
C SER A 297 -0.06 7.49 100.79
N LYS A 298 -0.36 7.16 102.06
CA LYS A 298 -1.60 7.64 102.70
C LYS A 298 -1.42 9.09 103.18
N LYS A 299 -2.21 10.01 102.59
CA LYS A 299 -2.54 11.40 103.02
C LYS A 299 -1.92 12.55 102.18
N GLN A 300 -2.81 13.22 101.43
CA GLN A 300 -2.82 14.67 101.09
C GLN A 300 -2.04 15.20 99.85
N ARG A 301 -2.61 15.07 98.62
CA ARG A 301 -2.48 16.06 97.50
C ARG A 301 -3.42 15.88 96.27
N ARG A 302 -4.75 15.92 96.49
CA ARG A 302 -5.78 15.55 95.48
C ARG A 302 -5.84 16.28 94.11
N ARG A 303 -5.28 17.48 93.94
CA ARG A 303 -5.35 18.23 92.65
C ARG A 303 -4.15 17.98 91.74
N GLU A 304 -2.97 17.81 92.32
CA GLU A 304 -1.74 17.54 91.55
C GLU A 304 -1.78 16.11 90.97
N ASP A 305 -2.37 15.15 91.71
CA ASP A 305 -2.60 13.78 91.24
C ASP A 305 -3.47 13.71 89.97
N GLU A 306 -4.45 14.61 89.80
CA GLU A 306 -5.35 14.65 88.63
C GLU A 306 -4.65 15.24 87.39
N GLU A 307 -3.86 16.30 87.58
CA GLU A 307 -3.06 16.89 86.50
C GLU A 307 -1.93 15.95 86.04
N GLU A 308 -1.27 15.24 86.96
CA GLU A 308 -0.25 14.24 86.64
C GLU A 308 -0.85 13.05 85.87
N LEU A 309 -2.05 12.58 86.26
CA LEU A 309 -2.75 11.53 85.52
C LEU A 309 -3.07 11.97 84.08
N LEU A 310 -3.57 13.19 83.89
CA LEU A 310 -3.84 13.75 82.57
C LEU A 310 -2.56 13.88 81.73
N GLN A 311 -1.45 14.25 82.36
CA GLN A 311 -0.16 14.38 81.71
C GLN A 311 0.40 13.01 81.28
N ARG A 312 0.30 11.98 82.14
CA ARG A 312 0.65 10.58 81.80
C ARG A 312 -0.23 10.03 80.67
N GLN A 313 -1.55 10.32 80.67
CA GLN A 313 -2.44 9.93 79.57
C GLN A 313 -2.05 10.61 78.25
N ARG A 314 -1.81 11.93 78.25
CA ARG A 314 -1.30 12.64 77.08
C ARG A 314 0.03 12.07 76.59
N GLU A 315 0.94 11.72 77.50
CA GLU A 315 2.22 11.11 77.14
C GLU A 315 2.00 9.73 76.46
N ARG A 316 1.16 8.86 77.03
CA ARG A 316 0.79 7.58 76.42
C ARG A 316 0.18 7.74 75.04
N ASP A 317 -0.70 8.71 74.85
CA ASP A 317 -1.26 9.04 73.54
C ASP A 317 -0.20 9.54 72.56
N THR A 318 0.78 10.35 73.01
CA THR A 318 1.90 10.74 72.13
C THR A 318 2.82 9.56 71.78
N ARG A 319 3.06 8.63 72.71
CA ARG A 319 3.83 7.41 72.46
C ARG A 319 3.13 6.53 71.42
N ARG A 320 1.82 6.29 71.56
CA ARG A 320 0.98 5.58 70.57
C ARG A 320 0.99 6.28 69.20
N LYS A 321 0.76 7.60 69.16
CA LYS A 321 0.79 8.40 67.92
C LYS A 321 2.17 8.38 67.22
N ARG A 322 3.28 8.24 67.95
CA ARG A 322 4.62 8.10 67.36
C ARG A 322 4.81 6.78 66.61
N ILE A 323 4.32 5.66 67.17
CA ILE A 323 4.39 4.35 66.50
C ILE A 323 3.50 4.34 65.26
N GLN A 324 2.27 4.83 65.38
CA GLN A 324 1.35 4.98 64.24
C GLN A 324 1.93 5.86 63.13
N LYS A 325 2.57 7.00 63.47
CA LYS A 325 3.23 7.87 62.48
C LYS A 325 4.42 7.18 61.80
N ARG A 326 5.22 6.39 62.52
CA ARG A 326 6.30 5.58 61.93
C ARG A 326 5.75 4.54 60.97
N ARG A 327 4.66 3.86 61.32
CA ARG A 327 3.97 2.92 60.43
C ARG A 327 3.57 3.59 59.11
N GLU A 328 2.91 4.73 59.17
CA GLU A 328 2.50 5.51 57.99
C GLU A 328 3.70 6.00 57.16
N GLU A 329 4.81 6.37 57.81
CA GLU A 329 6.06 6.75 57.14
C GLU A 329 6.73 5.57 56.42
N GLU A 330 6.77 4.37 57.01
CA GLU A 330 7.32 3.17 56.36
C GLU A 330 6.41 2.66 55.23
N GLU A 331 5.08 2.64 55.44
CA GLU A 331 4.11 2.36 54.36
C GLU A 331 4.31 3.33 53.18
N ARG A 332 4.55 4.63 53.45
CA ARG A 332 4.86 5.62 52.41
C ARG A 332 6.22 5.37 51.72
N LYS A 333 7.26 4.97 52.44
CA LYS A 333 8.58 4.65 51.87
C LYS A 333 8.51 3.45 50.92
N VAL A 334 7.93 2.33 51.37
CA VAL A 334 7.78 1.12 50.53
C VAL A 334 6.89 1.41 49.31
N ASN A 335 5.85 2.23 49.46
CA ASN A 335 5.05 2.70 48.33
C ASN A 335 5.86 3.52 47.30
N ALA A 336 6.85 4.29 47.73
CA ALA A 336 7.72 5.10 46.86
C ALA A 336 8.89 4.30 46.24
N GLU A 337 9.34 3.24 46.91
CA GLU A 337 10.39 2.33 46.42
C GLU A 337 9.88 1.40 45.29
N TYR A 338 8.57 1.15 45.21
CA TYR A 338 8.00 0.27 44.19
C TYR A 338 8.19 0.81 42.75
N VAL A 339 9.18 0.26 42.04
CA VAL A 339 9.36 0.46 40.60
C VAL A 339 8.51 -0.55 39.83
N ALA A 340 7.64 -0.02 38.95
CA ALA A 340 6.75 -0.83 38.13
C ALA A 340 7.49 -1.56 36.99
N VAL A 341 8.03 -2.75 37.26
CA VAL A 341 8.62 -3.64 36.24
C VAL A 341 7.54 -4.07 35.24
N SER A 342 7.79 -3.86 33.95
CA SER A 342 6.90 -4.31 32.89
C SER A 342 6.89 -5.84 32.80
N SER A 343 5.71 -6.45 32.78
CA SER A 343 5.59 -7.88 32.50
C SER A 343 5.75 -8.11 31.00
N GLU A 344 6.75 -8.91 30.62
CA GLU A 344 6.93 -9.45 29.26
C GLU A 344 5.89 -10.51 28.89
N GLU A 345 4.97 -10.86 29.80
CA GLU A 345 3.74 -11.58 29.48
C GLU A 345 2.98 -10.85 28.35
N GLU A 346 3.15 -11.36 27.13
CA GLU A 346 2.29 -11.03 26.00
C GLU A 346 0.85 -11.44 26.33
N PRO A 347 -0.16 -10.61 26.01
CA PRO A 347 -1.55 -11.04 26.12
C PRO A 347 -1.80 -12.28 25.27
N GLU A 348 -2.68 -13.18 25.72
CA GLU A 348 -3.25 -14.22 24.85
C GLU A 348 -3.79 -13.57 23.57
N LEU A 349 -3.79 -14.30 22.45
CA LEU A 349 -4.43 -13.86 21.21
C LEU A 349 -5.95 -14.11 21.26
N PHE A 350 -6.72 -13.27 20.57
CA PHE A 350 -8.18 -13.44 20.44
C PHE A 350 -8.52 -14.66 19.59
N PHE A 351 -7.96 -14.71 18.38
CA PHE A 351 -8.04 -15.86 17.48
C PHE A 351 -7.06 -16.93 17.93
N LYS A 352 -7.58 -18.11 18.28
CA LYS A 352 -6.79 -19.29 18.71
C LYS A 352 -6.69 -20.33 17.60
N GLU A 353 -7.72 -20.41 16.75
CA GLU A 353 -7.82 -21.36 15.64
C GLU A 353 -8.04 -20.60 14.32
N PRO A 354 -7.43 -21.01 13.19
CA PRO A 354 -7.59 -20.31 11.91
C PRO A 354 -9.04 -20.27 11.40
N GLN A 355 -9.86 -21.28 11.76
CA GLN A 355 -11.27 -21.35 11.37
C GLN A 355 -12.07 -20.16 11.90
N GLN A 356 -11.83 -19.72 13.15
CA GLN A 356 -12.54 -18.59 13.78
C GLN A 356 -12.49 -17.30 12.95
N LEU A 357 -11.40 -17.06 12.23
CA LEU A 357 -11.26 -15.91 11.33
C LEU A 357 -12.05 -16.11 10.02
N MET A 358 -12.07 -17.33 9.48
CA MET A 358 -12.87 -17.68 8.30
C MET A 358 -14.37 -17.60 8.62
N ASP A 359 -14.77 -18.09 9.79
CA ASP A 359 -16.14 -18.02 10.30
C ASP A 359 -16.55 -16.55 10.47
N SER A 360 -15.70 -15.71 11.09
CA SER A 360 -15.92 -14.26 11.19
C SER A 360 -16.08 -13.56 9.84
N PHE A 361 -15.34 -13.98 8.80
CA PHE A 361 -15.51 -13.45 7.45
C PHE A 361 -16.78 -13.96 6.77
N THR A 362 -17.14 -15.24 6.98
CA THR A 362 -18.38 -15.83 6.47
C THR A 362 -19.60 -15.13 7.07
N GLU A 363 -19.61 -14.91 8.39
CA GLU A 363 -20.64 -14.11 9.08
C GLU A 363 -20.73 -12.68 8.53
N LEU A 364 -19.59 -12.02 8.27
CA LEU A 364 -19.58 -10.69 7.66
C LEU A 364 -20.08 -10.69 6.20
N GLU A 365 -19.78 -11.74 5.41
CA GLU A 365 -20.30 -11.90 4.06
C GLU A 365 -21.82 -12.15 4.07
N GLU A 366 -22.32 -13.00 4.95
CA GLU A 366 -23.75 -13.24 5.17
C GLU A 366 -24.48 -11.98 5.64
N LEU A 367 -23.91 -11.22 6.60
CA LEU A 367 -24.48 -9.95 7.07
C LEU A 367 -24.49 -8.87 5.99
N ASN A 368 -23.44 -8.78 5.16
CA ASN A 368 -23.41 -7.87 4.02
C ASN A 368 -24.43 -8.26 2.95
N LEU A 369 -24.57 -9.56 2.65
CA LEU A 369 -25.57 -10.06 1.71
C LEU A 369 -27.00 -9.79 2.23
N PHE A 370 -27.25 -10.01 3.51
CA PHE A 370 -28.51 -9.68 4.17
C PHE A 370 -28.81 -8.18 4.14
N LEU A 371 -27.80 -7.33 4.39
CA LEU A 371 -27.96 -5.87 4.30
C LEU A 371 -28.28 -5.41 2.88
N ILE A 372 -27.62 -6.00 1.87
CA ILE A 372 -27.92 -5.74 0.45
C ILE A 372 -29.35 -6.16 0.13
N GLN A 373 -29.77 -7.38 0.50
CA GLN A 373 -31.13 -7.85 0.27
C GLN A 373 -32.16 -6.96 0.97
N SER A 374 -31.95 -6.65 2.26
CA SER A 374 -32.84 -5.76 3.03
C SER A 374 -32.93 -4.35 2.42
N SER A 375 -31.82 -3.82 1.89
CA SER A 375 -31.85 -2.53 1.18
C SER A 375 -32.66 -2.60 -0.12
N GLN A 376 -32.53 -3.69 -0.90
CA GLN A 376 -33.32 -3.92 -2.12
C GLN A 376 -34.81 -4.12 -1.82
N GLU A 377 -35.16 -4.85 -0.76
CA GLU A 377 -36.54 -5.01 -0.31
C GLU A 377 -37.15 -3.67 0.14
N ALA A 378 -36.39 -2.83 0.85
CA ALA A 378 -36.82 -1.49 1.23
C ALA A 378 -36.97 -0.55 0.02
N GLU A 379 -36.08 -0.62 -0.96
CA GLU A 379 -36.19 0.12 -2.22
C GLU A 379 -37.43 -0.32 -3.03
N GLN A 380 -37.69 -1.62 -3.13
CA GLN A 380 -38.90 -2.16 -3.78
C GLN A 380 -40.17 -1.68 -3.09
N GLN A 381 -40.25 -1.73 -1.75
CA GLN A 381 -41.39 -1.22 -0.99
C GLN A 381 -41.59 0.30 -1.21
N LEU A 382 -40.50 1.08 -1.28
CA LEU A 382 -40.59 2.51 -1.57
C LEU A 382 -41.12 2.78 -2.99
N ASP A 383 -40.66 2.03 -3.99
CA ASP A 383 -41.16 2.17 -5.37
C ASP A 383 -42.60 1.68 -5.54
N GLU A 384 -43.02 0.63 -4.82
CA GLU A 384 -44.44 0.22 -4.74
C GLU A 384 -45.31 1.33 -4.14
N ILE A 385 -44.91 1.90 -2.99
CA ILE A 385 -45.61 3.02 -2.36
C ILE A 385 -45.67 4.22 -3.30
N ARG A 386 -44.58 4.52 -4.02
CA ARG A 386 -44.48 5.62 -4.98
C ARG A 386 -45.41 5.42 -6.18
N ASN A 387 -45.44 4.22 -6.76
CA ASN A 387 -46.33 3.84 -7.85
C ASN A 387 -47.80 3.91 -7.42
N ASN A 388 -48.13 3.40 -6.23
CA ASN A 388 -49.46 3.48 -5.64
C ASN A 388 -49.89 4.94 -5.39
N PHE A 389 -48.98 5.78 -4.88
CA PHE A 389 -49.24 7.21 -4.71
C PHE A 389 -49.45 7.93 -6.05
N GLU A 390 -48.66 7.63 -7.09
CA GLU A 390 -48.88 8.20 -8.42
C GLU A 390 -50.21 7.75 -9.05
N ALA A 391 -50.58 6.48 -8.91
CA ALA A 391 -51.87 5.96 -9.36
C ALA A 391 -53.02 6.65 -8.61
N MET A 392 -52.93 6.77 -7.28
CA MET A 392 -53.92 7.47 -6.47
C MET A 392 -54.01 8.96 -6.83
N LYS A 393 -52.88 9.62 -7.09
CA LYS A 393 -52.81 11.02 -7.53
C LYS A 393 -53.46 11.23 -8.91
N LYS A 394 -53.25 10.30 -9.86
CA LYS A 394 -53.94 10.28 -11.16
C LYS A 394 -55.45 10.10 -10.98
N ASN A 395 -55.88 9.11 -10.20
CA ASN A 395 -57.29 8.83 -9.92
C ASN A 395 -58.00 10.01 -9.22
N MET A 396 -57.37 10.63 -8.21
CA MET A 396 -57.88 11.84 -7.56
C MET A 396 -57.89 13.03 -8.52
N GLY A 397 -56.88 13.18 -9.37
CA GLY A 397 -56.86 14.19 -10.44
C GLY A 397 -58.04 14.05 -11.40
N HIS A 398 -58.32 12.82 -11.85
CA HIS A 398 -59.52 12.52 -12.65
C HIS A 398 -60.81 12.82 -11.88
N LYS A 399 -60.91 12.48 -10.59
CA LYS A 399 -62.10 12.76 -9.79
C LYS A 399 -62.33 14.25 -9.58
N VAL A 400 -61.28 15.02 -9.32
CA VAL A 400 -61.33 16.50 -9.24
C VAL A 400 -61.75 17.10 -10.59
N GLN A 401 -61.25 16.55 -11.70
CA GLN A 401 -61.65 17.01 -13.03
C GLN A 401 -63.13 16.70 -13.31
N GLN A 402 -63.61 15.48 -13.03
CA GLN A 402 -65.02 15.11 -13.11
C GLN A 402 -65.92 16.03 -12.27
N LEU A 403 -65.53 16.35 -11.03
CA LEU A 403 -66.27 17.28 -10.18
C LEU A 403 -66.29 18.70 -10.77
N LYS A 404 -65.19 19.18 -11.37
CA LYS A 404 -65.15 20.47 -12.09
C LYS A 404 -65.98 20.47 -13.38
N ASP A 405 -66.12 19.33 -14.05
CA ASP A 405 -66.99 19.17 -15.22
C ASP A 405 -68.47 19.16 -14.77
N GLN A 406 -68.82 18.44 -13.69
CA GLN A 406 -70.14 18.45 -13.08
C GLN A 406 -70.55 19.84 -12.56
N ILE A 407 -69.66 20.57 -11.89
CA ILE A 407 -69.91 21.96 -11.47
C ILE A 407 -70.23 22.83 -12.69
N ARG A 408 -69.43 22.76 -13.77
CA ARG A 408 -69.70 23.51 -15.00
C ARG A 408 -71.03 23.13 -15.67
N GLN A 409 -71.41 21.85 -15.64
CA GLN A 409 -72.72 21.40 -16.14
C GLN A 409 -73.87 21.96 -15.29
N LEU A 410 -73.73 21.96 -13.97
CA LEU A 410 -74.72 22.54 -13.05
C LEU A 410 -74.80 24.06 -13.19
N GLU A 411 -73.68 24.78 -13.31
CA GLU A 411 -73.63 26.21 -13.60
C GLU A 411 -74.32 26.55 -14.93
N GLN A 412 -74.11 25.74 -15.98
CA GLN A 412 -74.81 25.90 -17.26
C GLN A 412 -76.31 25.64 -17.12
N SER A 413 -76.72 24.60 -16.38
CA SER A 413 -78.13 24.29 -16.10
C SER A 413 -78.81 25.43 -15.33
N ILE A 414 -78.19 25.90 -14.24
CA ILE A 414 -78.65 27.07 -13.46
C ILE A 414 -78.79 28.30 -14.36
N LYS A 415 -77.82 28.56 -15.25
CA LYS A 415 -77.88 29.70 -16.19
C LYS A 415 -78.97 29.54 -17.26
N GLN A 416 -79.28 28.33 -17.71
CA GLN A 416 -80.41 28.06 -18.59
C GLN A 416 -81.74 28.27 -17.86
N GLU A 417 -81.87 27.77 -16.63
CA GLU A 417 -83.09 27.88 -15.86
C GLU A 417 -83.35 29.31 -15.37
N GLN A 418 -82.29 30.07 -15.06
CA GLN A 418 -82.36 31.51 -14.82
C GLN A 418 -82.88 32.25 -16.06
N ARG A 419 -82.37 31.95 -17.26
CA ARG A 419 -82.86 32.54 -18.53
C ARG A 419 -84.33 32.21 -18.78
N ARG A 420 -84.74 30.94 -18.62
CA ARG A 420 -86.16 30.55 -18.71
C ARG A 420 -87.02 31.29 -17.69
N GLY A 421 -86.53 31.44 -16.46
CA GLY A 421 -87.20 32.23 -15.42
C GLY A 421 -87.32 33.71 -15.77
N GLU A 422 -86.31 34.29 -16.43
CA GLU A 422 -86.36 35.65 -16.97
C GLU A 422 -87.33 35.78 -18.15
N GLU A 423 -87.30 34.85 -19.11
CA GLU A 423 -88.23 34.77 -20.25
C GLU A 423 -89.68 34.63 -19.79
N ILE A 424 -89.95 33.78 -18.79
CA ILE A 424 -91.27 33.60 -18.18
C ILE A 424 -91.70 34.89 -17.47
N LYS A 425 -90.82 35.54 -16.69
CA LYS A 425 -91.12 36.84 -16.06
C LYS A 425 -91.41 37.93 -17.09
N GLN A 426 -90.67 37.98 -18.20
CA GLN A 426 -90.92 38.90 -19.32
C GLN A 426 -92.28 38.59 -19.98
N SER A 427 -92.57 37.31 -20.27
CA SER A 427 -93.85 36.90 -20.84
C SER A 427 -95.04 37.23 -19.92
N HIS A 428 -94.89 37.10 -18.60
CA HIS A 428 -95.91 37.54 -17.65
C HIS A 428 -96.05 39.07 -17.61
N ALA A 429 -94.96 39.83 -17.69
CA ALA A 429 -95.01 41.30 -17.77
C ALA A 429 -95.71 41.79 -19.06
N GLU A 430 -95.46 41.13 -20.20
CA GLU A 430 -96.14 41.42 -21.47
C GLU A 430 -97.64 41.03 -21.43
N LYS A 431 -97.97 39.87 -20.88
CA LYS A 431 -99.35 39.39 -20.72
C LYS A 431 -100.16 40.18 -19.67
N ALA A 432 -99.49 40.88 -18.74
CA ALA A 432 -100.13 41.77 -17.78
C ALA A 432 -100.72 43.06 -18.41
N SER A 433 -100.68 43.23 -19.74
CA SER A 433 -101.37 44.29 -20.47
C SER A 433 -102.88 44.02 -20.64
N THR A 434 -103.58 43.73 -19.54
CA THR A 434 -105.05 43.54 -19.49
C THR A 434 -105.81 44.72 -20.12
N ALA A 435 -105.28 45.94 -19.93
CA ALA A 435 -105.81 47.18 -20.48
C ALA A 435 -105.99 47.23 -22.02
N ILE A 436 -105.36 46.34 -22.79
CA ILE A 436 -105.59 46.23 -24.25
C ILE A 436 -106.80 45.32 -24.56
N GLN A 437 -107.02 44.27 -23.77
CA GLN A 437 -108.19 43.40 -23.92
C GLN A 437 -109.46 44.13 -23.47
N ASP A 438 -109.42 44.84 -22.34
CA ASP A 438 -110.56 45.64 -21.84
C ASP A 438 -111.00 46.72 -22.83
N LYS A 439 -110.06 47.37 -23.52
CA LYS A 439 -110.34 48.34 -24.59
C LYS A 439 -111.00 47.72 -25.83
N LYS A 440 -110.69 46.46 -26.14
CA LYS A 440 -111.35 45.72 -27.24
C LYS A 440 -112.76 45.31 -26.83
N LEU A 441 -112.95 44.80 -25.62
CA LEU A 441 -114.26 44.40 -25.09
C LEU A 441 -115.23 45.60 -25.03
N THR A 442 -114.78 46.74 -24.49
CA THR A 442 -115.58 47.98 -24.45
C THR A 442 -115.87 48.57 -25.83
N SER A 443 -114.98 48.42 -26.82
CA SER A 443 -115.24 48.80 -28.21
C SER A 443 -116.28 47.90 -28.89
N LEU A 444 -116.26 46.59 -28.58
CA LEU A 444 -117.20 45.62 -29.14
C LEU A 444 -118.62 45.82 -28.57
N ALA A 445 -118.74 46.00 -27.25
CA ALA A 445 -120.02 46.30 -26.59
C ALA A 445 -120.70 47.55 -27.18
N LYS A 446 -119.94 48.61 -27.48
CA LYS A 446 -120.46 49.81 -28.15
C LYS A 446 -121.02 49.54 -29.54
N LYS A 447 -120.39 48.67 -30.33
CA LYS A 447 -120.89 48.29 -31.67
C LYS A 447 -122.16 47.44 -31.61
N VAL A 448 -122.22 46.49 -30.66
CA VAL A 448 -123.44 45.70 -30.40
C VAL A 448 -124.61 46.63 -30.06
N HIS A 449 -124.37 47.61 -29.19
CA HIS A 449 -125.37 48.62 -28.83
C HIS A 449 -125.85 49.42 -30.06
N GLU A 450 -124.93 49.90 -30.90
CA GLU A 450 -125.26 50.66 -32.11
C GLU A 450 -126.13 49.87 -33.11
N VAL A 451 -125.89 48.57 -33.27
CA VAL A 451 -126.69 47.69 -34.15
C VAL A 451 -128.08 47.46 -33.57
N TYR A 452 -128.20 47.15 -32.28
CA TYR A 452 -129.48 46.95 -31.60
C TYR A 452 -130.39 48.19 -31.70
N THR A 453 -129.83 49.40 -31.54
CA THR A 453 -130.58 50.64 -31.74
C THR A 453 -131.04 50.80 -33.20
N ARG A 454 -130.18 50.54 -34.19
CA ARG A 454 -130.56 50.66 -35.63
C ARG A 454 -131.62 49.65 -36.06
N CYS A 455 -131.61 48.45 -35.49
CA CYS A 455 -132.61 47.42 -35.76
C CYS A 455 -133.97 47.70 -35.06
N ASN A 456 -134.09 48.82 -34.33
CA ASN A 456 -135.32 49.32 -33.73
C ASN A 456 -135.95 48.37 -32.67
N LEU A 457 -135.11 47.53 -32.06
CA LEU A 457 -135.45 46.52 -31.04
C LEU A 457 -135.58 47.11 -29.62
N ALA A 458 -135.14 48.36 -29.43
CA ALA A 458 -135.15 49.07 -28.15
C ALA A 458 -136.54 49.58 -27.73
N ARG A 459 -137.57 48.72 -27.76
CA ARG A 459 -138.95 49.08 -27.34
C ARG A 459 -139.23 48.86 -25.86
N ASP A 460 -138.50 47.94 -25.21
CA ASP A 460 -138.71 47.60 -23.81
C ASP A 460 -137.70 48.31 -22.89
N GLN A 461 -138.19 48.83 -21.75
CA GLN A 461 -137.45 49.75 -20.88
C GLN A 461 -136.52 49.05 -19.86
N GLN A 462 -135.84 47.99 -20.29
CA GLN A 462 -134.78 47.33 -19.51
C GLN A 462 -133.46 47.43 -20.28
N GLN A 463 -132.39 47.87 -19.61
CA GLN A 463 -131.05 47.93 -20.21
C GLN A 463 -130.56 46.50 -20.49
N PRO A 464 -130.49 46.04 -21.75
CA PRO A 464 -130.12 44.65 -22.01
C PRO A 464 -128.61 44.49 -21.91
N ASP A 465 -128.15 43.39 -21.31
CA ASP A 465 -126.72 43.05 -21.34
C ASP A 465 -126.24 42.78 -22.77
N THR A 466 -124.95 42.95 -23.05
CA THR A 466 -124.36 42.82 -24.40
C THR A 466 -124.70 41.48 -25.06
N LEU A 467 -124.80 40.39 -24.29
CA LEU A 467 -125.24 39.07 -24.78
C LEU A 467 -126.75 39.03 -25.11
N GLN A 468 -127.59 39.69 -24.31
CA GLN A 468 -129.03 39.81 -24.57
C GLN A 468 -129.31 40.69 -25.79
N MET A 469 -128.53 41.77 -25.97
CA MET A 469 -128.58 42.61 -27.16
C MET A 469 -128.25 41.81 -28.43
N LEU A 470 -127.24 40.93 -28.38
CA LEU A 470 -126.90 40.04 -29.49
C LEU A 470 -128.03 39.04 -29.79
N GLY A 471 -128.55 38.33 -28.79
CA GLY A 471 -129.65 37.37 -29.01
C GLY A 471 -130.92 37.99 -29.61
N ALA A 472 -131.23 39.24 -29.22
CA ALA A 472 -132.34 39.99 -29.82
C ALA A 472 -132.07 40.43 -31.27
N ILE A 473 -130.82 40.75 -31.62
CA ILE A 473 -130.41 41.02 -33.02
C ILE A 473 -130.50 39.72 -33.84
N GLU A 474 -130.05 38.59 -33.30
CA GLU A 474 -130.07 37.28 -33.96
C GLU A 474 -131.51 36.83 -34.25
N SER A 475 -132.40 36.86 -33.25
CA SER A 475 -133.83 36.56 -33.45
C SER A 475 -134.48 37.46 -34.51
N ARG A 476 -134.13 38.75 -34.56
CA ARG A 476 -134.64 39.67 -35.59
C ARG A 476 -134.07 39.39 -36.99
N ILE A 477 -132.85 38.85 -37.08
CA ILE A 477 -132.28 38.40 -38.35
C ILE A 477 -133.02 37.14 -38.83
N GLU A 478 -133.31 36.19 -37.93
CA GLU A 478 -134.08 34.99 -38.24
C GLU A 478 -135.51 35.33 -38.74
N GLU A 479 -136.23 36.24 -38.07
CA GLU A 479 -137.52 36.75 -38.54
C GLU A 479 -137.46 37.35 -39.96
N LEU A 480 -136.40 38.11 -40.27
CA LEU A 480 -136.22 38.75 -41.58
C LEU A 480 -135.81 37.76 -42.67
N ILE A 481 -135.09 36.69 -42.32
CA ILE A 481 -134.78 35.58 -43.23
C ILE A 481 -136.06 34.78 -43.52
N GLN A 482 -136.83 34.44 -42.49
CA GLN A 482 -138.08 33.68 -42.65
C GLN A 482 -139.10 34.45 -43.50
N GLY A 483 -139.24 35.77 -43.29
CA GLY A 483 -140.08 36.62 -44.15
C GLY A 483 -139.55 36.78 -45.59
N LEU A 484 -138.25 36.58 -45.83
CA LEU A 484 -137.66 36.51 -47.17
C LEU A 484 -137.98 35.16 -47.84
N ASP A 485 -137.88 34.05 -47.11
CA ASP A 485 -138.22 32.71 -47.61
C ASP A 485 -139.72 32.60 -47.95
N GLU A 486 -140.60 33.21 -47.14
CA GLU A 486 -142.03 33.34 -47.45
C GLU A 486 -142.27 34.19 -48.72
N ALA A 487 -141.52 35.28 -48.91
CA ALA A 487 -141.63 36.09 -50.13
C ALA A 487 -141.13 35.35 -51.38
N TYR A 488 -140.05 34.55 -51.28
CA TYR A 488 -139.59 33.66 -52.34
C TYR A 488 -140.66 32.64 -52.75
N GLN A 489 -141.43 32.12 -51.80
CA GLN A 489 -142.52 31.17 -52.08
C GLN A 489 -143.73 31.82 -52.77
N GLN A 490 -143.90 33.15 -52.70
CA GLN A 490 -145.03 33.85 -53.34
C GLN A 490 -144.72 34.41 -54.73
N ASP A 491 -143.54 34.97 -54.97
CA ASP A 491 -143.15 35.52 -56.29
C ASP A 491 -141.62 35.43 -56.51
N GLU A 492 -141.16 34.22 -56.87
CA GLU A 492 -139.75 33.87 -57.09
C GLU A 492 -139.06 34.82 -58.10
N ASP A 493 -139.73 35.13 -59.21
CA ASP A 493 -139.20 36.00 -60.27
C ASP A 493 -139.01 37.45 -59.82
N LEU A 494 -139.88 37.96 -58.93
CA LEU A 494 -139.71 39.30 -58.36
C LEU A 494 -138.53 39.34 -57.38
N VAL A 495 -138.41 38.35 -56.47
CA VAL A 495 -137.34 38.34 -55.47
C VAL A 495 -135.97 38.16 -56.14
N MET A 496 -135.85 37.24 -57.12
CA MET A 496 -134.62 37.05 -57.91
C MET A 496 -134.17 38.32 -58.65
N ARG A 497 -135.12 39.13 -59.16
CA ARG A 497 -134.81 40.44 -59.78
C ARG A 497 -134.33 41.46 -58.75
N LEU A 498 -134.98 41.54 -57.59
CA LEU A 498 -134.61 42.47 -56.51
C LEU A 498 -133.25 42.11 -55.88
N GLU A 499 -132.96 40.81 -55.69
CA GLU A 499 -131.66 40.32 -55.24
C GLU A 499 -130.55 40.72 -56.23
N LYS A 500 -130.76 40.47 -57.53
CA LYS A 500 -129.81 40.85 -58.59
C LYS A 500 -129.54 42.36 -58.64
N ILE A 501 -130.54 43.20 -58.35
CA ILE A 501 -130.38 44.65 -58.19
C ILE A 501 -129.55 44.96 -56.94
N LYS A 502 -129.85 44.37 -55.78
CA LYS A 502 -129.14 44.65 -54.52
C LYS A 502 -127.69 44.15 -54.51
N GLU A 503 -127.40 43.02 -55.14
CA GLU A 503 -126.03 42.56 -55.37
C GLU A 503 -125.30 43.47 -56.39
N GLY A 504 -126.03 44.07 -57.34
CA GLY A 504 -125.56 45.19 -58.15
C GLY A 504 -125.10 46.37 -57.30
N ASP A 505 -126.00 46.93 -56.47
CA ASP A 505 -125.72 48.05 -55.55
C ASP A 505 -124.52 47.75 -54.61
N ARG A 506 -124.34 46.49 -54.20
CA ARG A 506 -123.22 46.07 -53.35
C ARG A 506 -121.90 46.09 -54.13
N ARG A 507 -121.87 45.53 -55.34
CA ARG A 507 -120.69 45.53 -56.23
C ARG A 507 -120.31 46.93 -56.71
N GLU A 508 -121.27 47.83 -56.82
CA GLU A 508 -121.01 49.24 -57.12
C GLU A 508 -120.37 49.96 -55.93
N ARG A 509 -120.96 49.86 -54.72
CA ARG A 509 -120.36 50.45 -53.51
C ARG A 509 -118.96 49.94 -53.18
N VAL A 510 -118.68 48.65 -53.43
CA VAL A 510 -117.32 48.09 -53.28
C VAL A 510 -116.34 48.70 -54.30
N ARG A 511 -116.77 48.94 -55.55
CA ARG A 511 -115.96 49.63 -56.56
C ARG A 511 -115.74 51.10 -56.22
N GLU A 512 -116.79 51.80 -55.80
CA GLU A 512 -116.73 53.21 -55.43
C GLU A 512 -115.80 53.46 -54.23
N ASN A 513 -115.91 52.63 -53.18
CA ASN A 513 -115.01 52.71 -52.02
C ASN A 513 -113.55 52.42 -52.41
N ARG A 514 -113.30 51.43 -53.28
CA ARG A 514 -111.95 51.11 -53.76
C ARG A 514 -111.37 52.22 -54.64
N LEU A 515 -112.21 52.96 -55.37
CA LEU A 515 -111.80 54.12 -56.15
C LEU A 515 -111.47 55.32 -55.24
N LYS A 516 -112.28 55.58 -54.21
CA LYS A 516 -112.03 56.60 -53.18
C LYS A 516 -110.71 56.35 -52.44
N GLU A 517 -110.48 55.12 -51.97
CA GLU A 517 -109.24 54.74 -51.27
C GLU A 517 -107.99 54.88 -52.17
N GLN A 518 -108.12 54.70 -53.49
CA GLN A 518 -107.04 54.97 -54.45
C GLN A 518 -106.82 56.48 -54.67
N SER A 519 -107.90 57.27 -54.73
CA SER A 519 -107.84 58.73 -54.83
C SER A 519 -107.17 59.36 -53.60
N GLU A 520 -107.58 58.97 -52.40
CA GLU A 520 -106.98 59.42 -51.13
C GLU A 520 -105.49 59.09 -51.08
N LYS A 521 -105.08 57.88 -51.49
CA LYS A 521 -103.66 57.50 -51.58
C LYS A 521 -102.88 58.26 -52.65
N GLN A 522 -103.53 58.78 -53.70
CA GLN A 522 -102.89 59.68 -54.66
C GLN A 522 -102.80 61.12 -54.12
N GLU A 523 -103.85 61.61 -53.48
CA GLU A 523 -103.87 62.94 -52.85
C GLU A 523 -102.82 63.04 -51.73
N ASP A 524 -102.73 62.04 -50.85
CA ASP A 524 -101.71 61.98 -49.79
C ASP A 524 -100.29 61.97 -50.36
N ARG A 525 -100.05 61.25 -51.46
CA ARG A 525 -98.75 61.27 -52.15
C ARG A 525 -98.44 62.66 -52.72
N LEU A 526 -99.43 63.31 -53.33
CA LEU A 526 -99.29 64.67 -53.87
C LEU A 526 -99.04 65.68 -52.76
N LYS A 527 -99.81 65.63 -51.68
CA LYS A 527 -99.73 66.48 -50.48
C LYS A 527 -98.41 66.30 -49.73
N GLN A 528 -97.95 65.06 -49.59
CA GLN A 528 -96.65 64.76 -48.98
C GLN A 528 -95.47 65.17 -49.90
N SER A 529 -95.64 65.12 -51.22
CA SER A 529 -94.68 65.68 -52.18
C SER A 529 -94.62 67.22 -52.09
N LEU A 530 -95.78 67.89 -52.04
CA LEU A 530 -95.91 69.33 -51.88
C LEU A 530 -95.31 69.83 -50.55
N GLN A 531 -95.54 69.11 -49.45
CA GLN A 531 -94.90 69.39 -48.17
C GLN A 531 -93.38 69.14 -48.16
N ARG A 532 -92.86 68.26 -49.03
CA ARG A 532 -91.41 68.08 -49.20
C ARG A 532 -90.79 69.23 -50.01
N SER A 533 -91.49 69.77 -51.00
CA SER A 533 -91.01 70.92 -51.78
C SER A 533 -91.16 72.28 -51.07
N GLN A 534 -92.18 72.44 -50.21
CA GLN A 534 -92.35 73.64 -49.39
C GLN A 534 -91.40 73.75 -48.18
N LYS A 535 -90.70 72.67 -47.80
CA LYS A 535 -89.72 72.72 -46.71
C LYS A 535 -88.49 73.54 -47.12
N PRO A 536 -88.06 74.55 -46.34
CA PRO A 536 -86.94 75.40 -46.71
C PRO A 536 -85.64 74.60 -46.82
N VAL A 537 -84.91 74.82 -47.91
CA VAL A 537 -83.68 74.08 -48.23
C VAL A 537 -82.54 74.50 -47.29
N PHE A 538 -82.21 73.63 -46.33
CA PHE A 538 -81.10 73.86 -45.39
C PHE A 538 -79.74 73.73 -46.09
N LYS A 539 -79.11 74.86 -46.41
CA LYS A 539 -77.77 74.90 -47.02
C LYS A 539 -76.70 74.60 -45.96
N LYS A 540 -76.18 73.36 -45.95
CA LYS A 540 -74.96 73.02 -45.20
C LYS A 540 -73.74 73.69 -45.87
N ALA A 541 -72.96 74.45 -45.11
CA ALA A 541 -71.71 75.03 -45.60
C ALA A 541 -70.59 73.96 -45.58
N GLY A 542 -69.92 73.77 -46.72
CA GLY A 542 -68.78 72.84 -46.87
C GLY A 542 -69.12 71.54 -47.61
N LYS A 543 -68.13 71.04 -48.37
CA LYS A 543 -68.25 69.83 -49.18
C LYS A 543 -67.84 68.61 -48.35
N GLN A 544 -68.81 67.79 -47.94
CA GLN A 544 -68.56 66.63 -47.09
C GLN A 544 -67.75 65.55 -47.84
N VAL A 545 -66.59 65.19 -47.30
CA VAL A 545 -65.69 64.18 -47.89
C VAL A 545 -66.28 62.78 -47.67
N MET A 546 -66.53 62.06 -48.76
CA MET A 546 -67.04 60.69 -48.75
C MET A 546 -65.89 59.69 -48.60
N TYR A 547 -65.72 59.11 -47.42
CA TYR A 547 -64.82 57.97 -47.23
C TYR A 547 -65.42 56.72 -47.90
N ARG A 548 -64.62 56.04 -48.74
CA ARG A 548 -64.96 54.72 -49.30
C ARG A 548 -64.51 53.65 -48.30
N SER A 549 -65.36 52.66 -48.03
CA SER A 549 -64.97 51.49 -47.25
C SER A 549 -63.94 50.64 -48.00
N PRO A 550 -62.95 50.03 -47.32
CA PRO A 550 -62.05 49.07 -47.95
C PRO A 550 -62.81 47.80 -48.37
N PRO A 551 -62.38 47.10 -49.43
CA PRO A 551 -63.10 45.95 -49.96
C PRO A 551 -63.10 44.77 -48.99
N LEU A 552 -64.23 44.05 -48.95
CA LEU A 552 -64.39 42.81 -48.21
C LEU A 552 -63.39 41.75 -48.71
N ARG A 553 -62.50 41.28 -47.83
CA ARG A 553 -61.68 40.10 -48.11
C ARG A 553 -62.57 38.87 -48.16
N GLN A 554 -62.71 38.28 -49.34
CA GLN A 554 -63.23 36.92 -49.50
C GLN A 554 -62.11 35.93 -49.16
N GLU A 555 -62.34 35.07 -48.18
CA GLU A 555 -61.49 33.89 -48.00
C GLU A 555 -61.80 32.90 -49.12
N ARG A 556 -60.74 32.38 -49.78
CA ARG A 556 -60.88 31.33 -50.78
C ARG A 556 -61.32 30.04 -50.08
N LYS A 557 -62.60 29.69 -50.17
CA LYS A 557 -63.00 28.28 -50.10
C LYS A 557 -62.38 27.56 -51.30
N VAL A 558 -61.31 26.80 -51.05
CA VAL A 558 -60.95 25.69 -51.92
C VAL A 558 -62.04 24.66 -51.73
N VAL A 559 -62.73 24.31 -52.81
CA VAL A 559 -63.57 23.12 -52.87
C VAL A 559 -62.62 21.99 -53.24
N GLU A 560 -62.41 21.04 -52.34
CA GLU A 560 -61.78 19.77 -52.67
C GLU A 560 -62.90 18.85 -53.19
N ASP A 561 -62.74 18.34 -54.41
CA ASP A 561 -63.69 17.39 -55.00
C ASP A 561 -63.57 16.04 -54.28
N THR A 562 -64.55 15.68 -53.45
CA THR A 562 -64.57 14.44 -52.65
C THR A 562 -65.16 13.24 -53.41
N THR A 563 -65.33 13.34 -54.73
CA THR A 563 -65.99 12.31 -55.55
C THR A 563 -65.23 10.99 -55.58
N ASP A 564 -63.90 11.06 -55.59
CA ASP A 564 -63.04 9.88 -55.71
C ASP A 564 -62.92 9.15 -54.37
N ASP A 565 -62.85 9.90 -53.26
CA ASP A 565 -62.85 9.32 -51.91
C ASP A 565 -64.19 8.62 -51.60
N GLU A 566 -65.33 9.14 -52.09
CA GLU A 566 -66.62 8.45 -52.03
C GLU A 566 -66.70 7.19 -52.90
N ALA A 567 -66.04 7.19 -54.07
CA ALA A 567 -65.99 6.03 -54.96
C ALA A 567 -65.17 4.89 -54.33
N HIS A 568 -63.96 5.20 -53.84
CA HIS A 568 -63.12 4.22 -53.15
C HIS A 568 -63.75 3.66 -51.87
N ALA A 569 -64.50 4.49 -51.12
CA ALA A 569 -65.27 4.03 -49.96
C ALA A 569 -66.43 3.09 -50.33
N ARG A 570 -67.02 3.23 -51.53
CA ARG A 570 -68.05 2.31 -52.05
C ARG A 570 -67.44 1.01 -52.53
N ASP A 571 -66.32 1.05 -53.26
CA ASP A 571 -65.62 -0.15 -53.73
C ASP A 571 -65.12 -1.00 -52.55
N HIS A 572 -64.52 -0.37 -51.53
CA HIS A 572 -64.18 -1.09 -50.29
C HIS A 572 -65.42 -1.78 -49.68
N LYS A 573 -66.57 -1.10 -49.61
CA LYS A 573 -67.80 -1.66 -49.01
C LYS A 573 -68.44 -2.79 -49.82
N VAL A 574 -68.01 -3.01 -51.07
CA VAL A 574 -68.52 -4.08 -51.95
C VAL A 574 -67.50 -5.22 -52.11
N PHE A 575 -66.19 -4.92 -52.04
CA PHE A 575 -65.12 -5.85 -52.37
C PHE A 575 -64.10 -6.10 -51.24
N ASP A 576 -64.22 -5.43 -50.08
CA ASP A 576 -63.30 -5.51 -48.92
C ASP A 576 -61.82 -5.30 -49.29
N ILE A 577 -61.56 -4.36 -50.22
CA ILE A 577 -60.23 -3.99 -50.72
C ILE A 577 -60.02 -2.48 -50.60
N TYR A 578 -58.93 -2.07 -49.97
CA TYR A 578 -58.45 -0.70 -49.88
C TYR A 578 -57.42 -0.42 -50.99
N ILE A 579 -57.47 0.77 -51.61
CA ILE A 579 -56.48 1.20 -52.60
C ILE A 579 -55.69 2.38 -52.00
N ASP A 580 -54.37 2.21 -51.80
CA ASP A 580 -53.54 3.29 -51.27
C ASP A 580 -53.29 4.38 -52.33
N ARG A 581 -53.74 5.60 -52.04
CA ARG A 581 -53.67 6.79 -52.90
C ARG A 581 -52.26 7.15 -53.38
N LYS A 582 -51.19 6.67 -52.72
CA LYS A 582 -49.79 6.91 -53.13
C LYS A 582 -49.20 5.84 -54.05
N THR A 583 -49.68 4.61 -53.97
CA THR A 583 -49.07 3.45 -54.65
C THR A 583 -50.00 2.78 -55.66
N GLY A 584 -51.31 2.98 -55.55
CA GLY A 584 -52.32 2.41 -56.45
C GLY A 584 -52.50 0.89 -56.32
N VAL A 585 -51.85 0.27 -55.34
CA VAL A 585 -51.90 -1.19 -55.13
C VAL A 585 -53.11 -1.54 -54.23
N PRO A 586 -53.93 -2.53 -54.59
CA PRO A 586 -55.03 -2.98 -53.73
C PRO A 586 -54.51 -3.82 -52.56
N HIS A 587 -55.05 -3.59 -51.36
CA HIS A 587 -54.68 -4.28 -50.13
C HIS A 587 -55.92 -4.63 -49.30
N THR A 588 -55.89 -5.73 -48.55
CA THR A 588 -57.03 -6.18 -47.72
C THR A 588 -57.10 -5.47 -46.37
N ASP A 589 -55.98 -4.94 -45.90
CA ASP A 589 -55.85 -4.44 -44.53
C ASP A 589 -55.96 -2.91 -44.49
N ALA A 590 -56.68 -2.39 -43.49
CA ALA A 590 -57.03 -0.98 -43.40
C ALA A 590 -55.78 -0.07 -43.18
N PRO A 591 -55.68 1.09 -43.85
CA PRO A 591 -54.54 2.00 -43.68
C PRO A 591 -54.39 2.54 -42.25
N VAL A 592 -53.18 2.45 -41.69
CA VAL A 592 -52.86 2.96 -40.35
C VAL A 592 -52.50 4.45 -40.42
N GLU A 593 -53.31 5.32 -39.80
CA GLU A 593 -53.03 6.75 -39.70
C GLU A 593 -52.05 7.10 -38.56
N GLU A 594 -50.90 7.69 -38.89
CA GLU A 594 -50.01 8.29 -37.88
C GLU A 594 -50.42 9.73 -37.51
N PRO A 595 -50.60 10.05 -36.20
CA PRO A 595 -51.11 11.35 -35.78
C PRO A 595 -50.06 12.47 -35.85
N ARG A 596 -50.18 13.36 -36.86
CA ARG A 596 -49.34 14.55 -37.01
C ARG A 596 -49.71 15.69 -36.06
N HIS A 597 -48.89 15.95 -35.03
CA HIS A 597 -49.02 17.18 -34.23
C HIS A 597 -47.68 17.83 -33.80
N ARG A 598 -47.73 19.16 -33.63
CA ARG A 598 -46.70 20.10 -33.08
C ARG A 598 -45.66 20.74 -34.03
N ARG A 599 -46.10 21.67 -34.89
CA ARG A 599 -45.29 22.84 -35.34
C ARG A 599 -46.14 24.12 -35.49
N ALA A 600 -46.66 24.68 -34.39
CA ALA A 600 -47.46 25.92 -34.44
C ALA A 600 -47.33 26.88 -33.24
N SER A 601 -46.64 26.51 -32.14
CA SER A 601 -46.64 27.31 -30.89
C SER A 601 -45.48 28.30 -30.73
N VAL A 602 -44.37 28.15 -31.47
CA VAL A 602 -43.12 28.90 -31.22
C VAL A 602 -43.21 30.39 -31.63
N ARG A 603 -44.12 30.78 -32.53
CA ARG A 603 -44.15 32.13 -33.12
C ARG A 603 -44.92 33.20 -32.33
N LYS A 604 -45.39 32.91 -31.11
CA LYS A 604 -46.16 33.87 -30.27
C LYS A 604 -45.45 34.41 -29.03
N GLN A 605 -44.27 33.90 -28.65
CA GLN A 605 -43.59 34.37 -27.43
C GLN A 605 -42.60 35.53 -27.65
N GLU A 606 -42.14 35.81 -28.87
CA GLU A 606 -41.18 36.90 -29.15
C GLU A 606 -41.80 38.30 -29.32
N ARG A 607 -43.14 38.45 -29.29
CA ARG A 607 -43.81 39.76 -29.46
C ARG A 607 -44.31 40.41 -28.17
N ALA A 608 -44.07 39.79 -27.01
CA ALA A 608 -44.51 40.32 -25.70
C ALA A 608 -43.40 41.06 -24.92
N LYS A 609 -42.16 41.11 -25.42
CA LYS A 609 -41.00 41.64 -24.68
C LYS A 609 -40.58 43.08 -25.05
N CYS A 610 -41.45 43.81 -25.77
CA CYS A 610 -41.25 45.22 -26.14
C CYS A 610 -42.48 46.11 -25.80
N ARG A 611 -43.16 45.81 -24.69
CA ARG A 611 -44.23 46.66 -24.09
C ARG A 611 -44.13 46.66 -22.56
N SER A 612 -42.91 46.90 -22.09
CA SER A 612 -42.59 47.20 -20.69
C SER A 612 -41.59 48.36 -20.67
N GLU A 613 -41.96 49.44 -21.34
CA GLU A 613 -41.53 50.84 -21.24
C GLU A 613 -42.71 51.68 -21.78
#